data_AF-A0AAV0AUH9-F1
#
_entry.id   AF-A0AAV0AUH9-F1
#
_cell.length_a   1.000
_cell.length_b   1.000
_cell.length_c   1.000
_cell.angle_alpha   90.00
_cell.angle_beta   90.00
_cell.angle_gamma   90.00
#
_symmetry.space_group_name_H-M   'P 1'
#
loop_
_entity.id
_entity.type
_entity.pdbx_description
1 polymer ?
#
loop_
_entity_poly.entity_id
_entity_poly.type
_entity_poly.pdbx_seq_one_letter_code
_entity_poly.pdbx_strand_id
1 'polypeptide(L)'
;IQVILSDTSVPGEGEHKIIKFICRSRTQPSYNPNMRHVIYGLDADLIMLSLKTNEPHFKALREDERANEFDVKQKLTEMKPFIFLNVSTLREYLAIELNMVGTSFKFELKHAIENWVLLIFFVRDDFLPHLPSLELREGAIDCLLKIWKTKLTRMRRYLIDCGQLSLSHTKKILEGLAAREEDIFRK
;
A
#
# COMPACT_ATOMS: atom_id res chain seq x y z
N ILE A 1 23.72 -19.81 -1.29
CA ILE A 1 23.02 -18.59 -1.71
C ILE A 1 22.68 -18.75 -3.18
N GLN A 2 21.41 -18.59 -3.56
CA GLN A 2 21.00 -18.59 -4.96
C GLN A 2 20.86 -17.13 -5.41
N VAL A 3 21.43 -16.80 -6.57
CA VAL A 3 21.37 -15.46 -7.15
C VAL A 3 20.59 -15.54 -8.45
N ILE A 4 19.61 -14.66 -8.62
CA ILE A 4 18.77 -14.58 -9.81
C ILE A 4 18.87 -13.15 -10.35
N LEU A 5 19.18 -13.02 -11.64
CA LEU A 5 19.19 -11.75 -12.35
C LEU A 5 18.02 -11.72 -13.34
N SER A 6 17.21 -10.67 -13.29
CA SER A 6 16.18 -10.39 -14.31
C SER A 6 16.40 -8.98 -14.86
N ASP A 7 17.21 -8.91 -15.91
CA ASP A 7 17.59 -7.66 -16.58
C ASP A 7 16.47 -7.12 -17.49
N THR A 8 16.85 -6.17 -18.34
CA THR A 8 15.97 -5.49 -19.31
C THR A 8 15.52 -6.37 -20.46
N SER A 9 16.12 -7.56 -20.66
CA SER A 9 15.64 -8.52 -21.66
C SER A 9 14.29 -9.15 -21.26
N VAL A 10 13.95 -9.11 -19.96
CA VAL A 10 12.66 -9.60 -19.45
C VAL A 10 11.74 -8.40 -19.19
N PRO A 11 10.60 -8.31 -19.91
CA PRO A 11 9.69 -7.18 -19.79
C PRO A 11 9.01 -7.11 -18.41
N GLY A 12 8.68 -5.90 -18.01
CA GLY A 12 8.03 -5.58 -16.73
C GLY A 12 8.95 -4.81 -15.80
N GLU A 13 8.34 -3.95 -14.97
CA GLU A 13 9.03 -3.14 -13.99
C GLU A 13 9.68 -4.00 -12.91
N GLY A 14 10.83 -3.56 -12.38
CA GLY A 14 11.65 -4.35 -11.46
C GLY A 14 10.88 -4.81 -10.22
N GLU A 15 10.17 -3.89 -9.57
CA GLU A 15 9.34 -4.18 -8.40
C GLU A 15 8.23 -5.18 -8.69
N HIS A 16 7.51 -5.02 -9.80
CA HIS A 16 6.47 -5.94 -10.23
C HIS A 16 7.01 -7.34 -10.56
N LYS A 17 8.22 -7.43 -11.14
CA LYS A 17 8.90 -8.71 -11.37
C LYS A 17 9.24 -9.41 -10.04
N ILE A 18 9.70 -8.67 -9.03
CA ILE A 18 9.98 -9.20 -7.69
C ILE A 18 8.70 -9.72 -7.04
N ILE A 19 7.64 -8.93 -7.03
CA ILE A 19 6.36 -9.32 -6.42
C ILE A 19 5.77 -10.55 -7.11
N LYS A 20 5.82 -10.60 -8.45
CA LYS A 20 5.40 -11.77 -9.22
C LYS A 20 6.22 -13.01 -8.87
N PHE A 21 7.53 -12.86 -8.66
CA PHE A 21 8.39 -13.95 -8.23
C PHE A 21 8.01 -14.48 -6.84
N ILE A 22 7.74 -13.59 -5.87
CA ILE A 22 7.30 -13.96 -4.52
C ILE A 22 5.95 -14.70 -4.60
N CYS A 23 4.96 -14.10 -5.28
CA CYS A 23 3.64 -14.70 -5.45
C CYS A 23 3.69 -16.08 -6.12
N ARG A 24 4.53 -16.26 -7.14
CA ARG A 24 4.74 -17.57 -7.79
C ARG A 24 5.47 -18.56 -6.89
N SER A 25 6.38 -18.09 -6.05
CA SER A 25 7.10 -18.95 -5.10
C SER A 25 6.14 -19.52 -4.05
N ARG A 26 5.19 -18.71 -3.57
CA ARG A 26 4.15 -19.12 -2.61
C ARG A 26 3.26 -20.27 -3.10
N THR A 27 3.07 -20.41 -4.40
CA THR A 27 2.24 -21.49 -4.96
C THR A 27 2.98 -22.82 -5.06
N GLN A 28 4.29 -22.84 -4.79
CA GLN A 28 5.08 -24.06 -4.81
C GLN A 28 4.84 -24.89 -3.54
N PRO A 29 4.66 -26.22 -3.63
CA PRO A 29 4.46 -27.08 -2.46
C PRO A 29 5.61 -27.04 -1.45
N SER A 30 6.83 -26.74 -1.91
CA SER A 30 8.03 -26.64 -1.08
C SER A 30 8.24 -25.26 -0.45
N TYR A 31 7.30 -24.32 -0.63
CA TYR A 31 7.45 -22.97 -0.10
C TYR A 31 7.42 -22.95 1.42
N ASN A 32 8.36 -22.21 2.03
CA ASN A 32 8.34 -21.98 3.47
C ASN A 32 7.45 -20.75 3.79
N PRO A 33 6.29 -20.94 4.44
CA PRO A 33 5.38 -19.83 4.76
C PRO A 33 5.96 -18.81 5.75
N ASN A 34 7.03 -19.15 6.47
CA ASN A 34 7.73 -18.26 7.40
C ASN A 34 9.02 -17.66 6.79
N MET A 35 9.17 -17.72 5.47
CA MET A 35 10.27 -17.06 4.77
C MET A 35 10.25 -15.55 5.06
N ARG A 36 11.42 -14.98 5.36
CA ARG A 36 11.57 -13.55 5.67
C ARG A 36 12.04 -12.82 4.43
N HIS A 37 11.25 -11.84 3.99
CA HIS A 37 11.51 -11.06 2.78
C HIS A 37 12.01 -9.67 3.14
N VAL A 38 13.01 -9.20 2.40
CA VAL A 38 13.49 -7.82 2.46
C VAL A 38 13.52 -7.29 1.03
N ILE A 39 12.81 -6.21 0.76
CA ILE A 39 12.88 -5.48 -0.51
C ILE A 39 13.64 -4.18 -0.29
N TYR A 40 14.52 -3.81 -1.22
CA TYR A 40 15.23 -2.53 -1.17
C TYR A 40 14.68 -1.59 -2.24
N GLY A 41 14.43 -0.34 -1.86
CA GLY A 41 14.08 0.74 -2.77
C GLY A 41 13.47 1.94 -2.06
N LEU A 42 13.40 3.07 -2.75
CA LEU A 42 12.90 4.35 -2.21
C LEU A 42 11.42 4.58 -2.49
N ASP A 43 10.85 3.84 -3.44
CA ASP A 43 9.49 4.06 -3.94
C ASP A 43 8.44 3.65 -2.90
N ALA A 44 7.41 4.49 -2.76
CA ALA A 44 6.32 4.24 -1.82
C ALA A 44 5.47 3.02 -2.23
N ASP A 45 5.44 2.71 -3.52
CA ASP A 45 4.70 1.59 -4.09
C ASP A 45 5.19 0.25 -3.57
N LEU A 46 6.47 0.14 -3.23
CA LEU A 46 7.04 -1.05 -2.60
C LEU A 46 6.32 -1.40 -1.29
N ILE A 47 5.83 -0.42 -0.52
CA ILE A 47 5.08 -0.68 0.71
C ILE A 47 3.73 -1.31 0.36
N MET A 48 3.02 -0.74 -0.61
CA MET A 48 1.70 -1.21 -1.06
C MET A 48 1.78 -2.60 -1.69
N LEU A 49 2.78 -2.81 -2.53
CA LEU A 49 3.09 -4.09 -3.16
C LEU A 49 3.46 -5.15 -2.13
N SER A 50 4.30 -4.80 -1.14
CA SER A 50 4.67 -5.70 -0.05
C SER A 50 3.46 -6.13 0.78
N LEU A 51 2.54 -5.20 1.10
CA LEU A 51 1.28 -5.51 1.78
C LEU A 51 0.42 -6.50 0.98
N LYS A 52 0.36 -6.34 -0.36
CA LYS A 52 -0.38 -7.24 -1.26
C LYS A 52 0.17 -8.67 -1.30
N THR A 53 1.46 -8.88 -1.04
CA THR A 53 2.03 -10.25 -1.01
C THR A 53 1.43 -11.13 0.08
N ASN A 54 0.88 -10.53 1.15
CA ASN A 54 0.34 -11.24 2.30
C ASN A 54 1.38 -12.18 2.97
N GLU A 55 2.67 -11.82 2.90
CA GLU A 55 3.75 -12.50 3.62
C GLU A 55 3.77 -12.06 5.10
N PRO A 56 3.92 -13.00 6.05
CA PRO A 56 3.91 -12.68 7.48
C PRO A 56 5.16 -11.95 7.94
N HIS A 57 6.27 -12.06 7.20
CA HIS A 57 7.57 -11.48 7.57
C HIS A 57 8.16 -10.73 6.39
N PHE A 58 7.74 -9.48 6.20
CA PHE A 58 8.20 -8.64 5.10
C PHE A 58 8.72 -7.31 5.64
N LYS A 59 9.89 -6.89 5.17
CA LYS A 59 10.46 -5.57 5.45
C LYS A 59 10.84 -4.85 4.17
N ALA A 60 10.65 -3.53 4.16
CA ALA A 60 11.28 -2.67 3.17
C ALA A 60 12.52 -2.02 3.78
N LEU A 61 13.59 -1.96 3.01
CA LEU A 61 14.87 -1.36 3.36
C LEU A 61 15.10 -0.15 2.45
N ARG A 62 15.45 0.99 3.03
CA ARG A 62 15.78 2.19 2.27
C ARG A 62 16.85 3.02 2.96
N GLU A 63 17.46 3.93 2.22
CA GLU A 63 18.38 4.91 2.78
C GLU A 63 17.62 5.93 3.64
N ASP A 64 18.22 6.37 4.75
CA ASP A 64 17.68 7.47 5.54
C ASP A 64 18.02 8.82 4.90
N GLU A 65 17.06 9.39 4.19
CA GLU A 65 17.22 10.68 3.54
C GLU A 65 17.37 11.85 4.53
N ARG A 66 16.97 11.67 5.81
CA ARG A 66 17.09 12.71 6.86
C ARG A 66 18.52 12.90 7.31
N ALA A 67 19.37 11.90 7.11
CA ALA A 67 20.80 12.01 7.39
C ALA A 67 21.48 13.09 6.54
N ASN A 68 20.87 13.53 5.43
CA ASN A 68 21.43 14.58 4.57
C ASN A 68 21.38 15.99 5.20
N GLU A 69 20.50 16.27 6.16
CA GLU A 69 20.32 17.64 6.71
C GLU A 69 21.32 17.99 7.81
N PHE A 70 21.82 16.99 8.55
CA PHE A 70 22.72 17.21 9.68
C PHE A 70 24.20 17.20 9.29
N ASP A 71 24.53 16.70 8.09
CA ASP A 71 25.89 16.29 7.74
C ASP A 71 26.58 17.17 6.67
N VAL A 72 26.06 18.38 6.44
CA VAL A 72 26.64 19.36 5.49
C VAL A 72 28.09 19.74 5.83
N LYS A 73 28.59 19.36 7.04
CA LYS A 73 29.97 19.61 7.48
C LYS A 73 30.93 18.42 7.36
N GLN A 74 30.49 17.19 7.09
CA GLN A 74 31.39 16.03 7.02
C GLN A 74 31.39 15.38 5.62
N LYS A 75 32.46 15.69 4.88
CA LYS A 75 32.75 15.14 3.56
C LYS A 75 33.02 13.63 3.61
N LEU A 76 32.37 12.91 2.68
CA LEU A 76 32.95 11.82 1.87
C LEU A 76 33.54 10.61 2.62
N THR A 77 32.75 9.82 3.36
CA THR A 77 33.04 8.36 3.55
C THR A 77 32.00 7.56 4.33
N GLU A 78 31.03 8.18 5.00
CA GLU A 78 30.09 7.42 5.82
C GLU A 78 28.93 6.91 4.98
N MET A 79 28.78 5.58 4.90
CA MET A 79 27.62 4.95 4.26
C MET A 79 26.36 5.48 4.93
N LYS A 80 25.42 6.01 4.13
CA LYS A 80 24.14 6.50 4.66
C LYS A 80 23.49 5.41 5.51
N PRO A 81 22.95 5.75 6.70
CA PRO A 81 22.27 4.77 7.51
C PRO A 81 21.04 4.26 6.78
N PHE A 82 20.78 2.97 6.90
CA PHE A 82 19.59 2.36 6.35
C PHE A 82 18.49 2.30 7.41
N ILE A 83 17.25 2.48 6.97
CA ILE A 83 16.06 2.29 7.79
C ILE A 83 15.23 1.12 7.28
N PHE A 84 14.72 0.34 8.23
CA PHE A 84 13.76 -0.72 7.96
C PHE A 84 12.34 -0.24 8.25
N LEU A 85 11.46 -0.43 7.28
CA LEU A 85 10.02 -0.40 7.49
C LEU A 85 9.52 -1.83 7.65
N ASN A 86 8.99 -2.16 8.83
CA ASN A 86 8.41 -3.47 9.09
C ASN A 86 6.96 -3.52 8.59
N VAL A 87 6.74 -4.19 7.45
CA VAL A 87 5.42 -4.30 6.82
C VAL A 87 4.47 -5.13 7.69
N SER A 88 4.99 -6.12 8.41
CA SER A 88 4.20 -6.91 9.36
C SER A 88 3.64 -6.05 10.49
N THR A 89 4.45 -5.14 11.03
CA THR A 89 4.00 -4.17 12.05
C THR A 89 2.99 -3.20 11.46
N LEU A 90 3.23 -2.66 10.26
CA LEU A 90 2.24 -1.81 9.57
C LEU A 90 0.90 -2.52 9.41
N ARG A 91 0.92 -3.81 9.06
CA ARG A 91 -0.28 -4.63 8.94
C ARG A 91 -1.06 -4.77 10.25
N GLU A 92 -0.38 -4.85 11.39
CA GLU A 92 -1.02 -4.86 12.71
C GLU A 92 -1.72 -3.52 13.01
N TYR A 93 -1.07 -2.39 12.71
CA TYR A 93 -1.70 -1.07 12.81
C TYR A 93 -2.93 -0.96 11.90
N LEU A 94 -2.81 -1.41 10.65
CA LEU A 94 -3.94 -1.45 9.71
C LEU A 94 -5.04 -2.41 10.19
N ALA A 95 -4.71 -3.49 10.89
CA ALA A 95 -5.70 -4.39 11.44
C ALA A 95 -6.58 -3.70 12.49
N ILE A 96 -5.98 -2.82 13.31
CA ILE A 96 -6.71 -2.01 14.29
C ILE A 96 -7.53 -0.93 13.56
N GLU A 97 -6.89 -0.18 12.67
CA GLU A 97 -7.50 0.97 12.01
C GLU A 97 -8.64 0.56 11.06
N LEU A 98 -8.48 -0.52 10.30
CA LEU A 98 -9.48 -0.98 9.33
C LEU A 98 -10.56 -1.87 9.97
N ASN A 99 -10.44 -2.23 11.25
CA ASN A 99 -11.41 -3.09 11.91
C ASN A 99 -12.79 -2.43 11.90
N MET A 100 -13.79 -3.15 11.40
CA MET A 100 -15.17 -2.70 11.40
C MET A 100 -16.07 -3.70 12.08
N VAL A 101 -16.91 -3.20 12.98
CA VAL A 101 -17.97 -3.96 13.63
C VAL A 101 -19.30 -3.69 12.91
N GLY A 102 -20.14 -4.71 12.77
CA GLY A 102 -21.49 -4.55 12.19
C GLY A 102 -21.55 -4.56 10.66
N THR A 103 -20.55 -5.13 9.99
CA THR A 103 -20.65 -5.42 8.54
C THR A 103 -21.67 -6.51 8.27
N SER A 104 -22.35 -6.42 7.13
CA SER A 104 -23.33 -7.42 6.69
C SER A 104 -22.71 -8.74 6.20
N PHE A 105 -21.38 -8.85 6.26
CA PHE A 105 -20.58 -9.99 5.81
C PHE A 105 -19.37 -10.17 6.75
N LYS A 106 -18.71 -11.34 6.67
CA LYS A 106 -17.52 -11.67 7.47
C LYS A 106 -16.35 -10.74 7.11
N PHE A 107 -15.85 -10.01 8.09
CA PHE A 107 -14.67 -9.15 7.91
C PHE A 107 -13.41 -10.00 7.69
N GLU A 108 -12.67 -9.70 6.62
CA GLU A 108 -11.37 -10.25 6.30
C GLU A 108 -10.35 -9.12 6.10
N LEU A 109 -9.31 -9.11 6.94
CA LEU A 109 -8.26 -8.09 6.91
C LEU A 109 -7.57 -7.98 5.55
N LYS A 110 -7.36 -9.09 4.84
CA LYS A 110 -6.69 -9.09 3.53
C LYS A 110 -7.42 -8.20 2.52
N HIS A 111 -8.76 -8.31 2.45
CA HIS A 111 -9.57 -7.53 1.52
C HIS A 111 -9.71 -6.07 1.98
N ALA A 112 -9.73 -5.84 3.30
CA ALA A 112 -9.70 -4.49 3.86
C ALA A 112 -8.40 -3.76 3.47
N ILE A 113 -7.24 -4.44 3.55
CA ILE A 113 -5.95 -3.88 3.12
C ILE A 113 -5.94 -3.60 1.61
N GLU A 114 -6.46 -4.52 0.78
CA GLU A 114 -6.57 -4.27 -0.67
C GLU A 114 -7.43 -3.05 -0.99
N ASN A 115 -8.53 -2.86 -0.26
CA ASN A 115 -9.38 -1.67 -0.39
C ASN A 115 -8.63 -0.42 0.08
N TRP A 116 -7.88 -0.48 1.18
CA TRP A 116 -7.08 0.64 1.66
C TRP A 116 -5.99 1.05 0.66
N VAL A 117 -5.30 0.09 0.04
CA VAL A 117 -4.35 0.34 -1.06
C VAL A 117 -5.05 1.03 -2.24
N LEU A 118 -6.25 0.59 -2.61
CA LEU A 118 -7.05 1.26 -3.64
C LEU A 118 -7.42 2.70 -3.26
N LEU A 119 -7.73 2.97 -1.99
CA LEU A 119 -8.01 4.34 -1.54
C LEU A 119 -6.78 5.24 -1.67
N ILE A 120 -5.58 4.71 -1.42
CA ILE A 120 -4.33 5.45 -1.60
C ILE A 120 -4.09 5.80 -3.07
N PHE A 121 -4.39 4.89 -4.00
CA PHE A 121 -4.30 5.18 -5.44
C PHE A 121 -5.19 6.34 -5.88
N PHE A 122 -6.31 6.61 -5.20
CA PHE A 122 -7.12 7.81 -5.46
C PHE A 122 -6.48 9.11 -4.97
N VAL A 123 -5.63 9.04 -3.93
CA VAL A 123 -4.89 10.21 -3.44
C VAL A 123 -3.75 10.54 -4.39
N ARG A 124 -2.92 9.54 -4.69
CA ARG A 124 -1.80 9.68 -5.61
C ARG A 124 -1.36 8.32 -6.12
N ASP A 125 -1.03 8.29 -7.40
CA ASP A 125 -0.47 7.15 -8.11
C ASP A 125 0.36 7.69 -9.29
N ASP A 126 1.32 6.92 -9.78
CA ASP A 126 2.20 7.36 -10.87
C ASP A 126 1.50 7.34 -12.24
N PHE A 127 0.37 6.63 -12.36
CA PHE A 127 -0.34 6.45 -13.63
C PHE A 127 -1.52 7.40 -13.83
N LEU A 128 -2.08 7.96 -12.74
CA LEU A 128 -3.27 8.80 -12.77
C LEU A 128 -2.97 10.23 -12.29
N PRO A 129 -3.60 11.26 -12.89
CA PRO A 129 -3.52 12.61 -12.34
C PRO A 129 -4.17 12.63 -10.95
N HIS A 130 -3.54 13.34 -10.01
CA HIS A 130 -4.09 13.50 -8.66
C HIS A 130 -5.42 14.24 -8.70
N LEU A 131 -6.36 13.84 -7.83
CA LEU A 131 -7.61 14.57 -7.67
C LEU A 131 -7.34 15.87 -6.89
N PRO A 132 -7.75 17.05 -7.38
CA PRO A 132 -7.48 18.33 -6.71
C PRO A 132 -8.06 18.42 -5.29
N SER A 133 -9.10 17.65 -5.00
CA SER A 133 -9.76 17.57 -3.69
C SER A 133 -9.04 16.65 -2.69
N LEU A 134 -7.94 15.99 -3.08
CA LEU A 134 -7.24 15.02 -2.25
C LEU A 134 -5.75 15.33 -2.14
N GLU A 135 -5.39 16.14 -1.15
CA GLU A 135 -4.00 16.35 -0.78
C GLU A 135 -3.56 15.49 0.41
N LEU A 136 -2.41 14.81 0.29
CA LEU A 136 -1.86 13.99 1.37
C LEU A 136 -1.62 14.80 2.65
N ARG A 137 -1.19 16.06 2.52
CA ARG A 137 -0.91 16.96 3.65
C ARG A 137 -2.18 17.40 4.39
N GLU A 138 -3.33 17.30 3.75
CA GLU A 138 -4.64 17.69 4.30
C GLU A 138 -5.41 16.49 4.90
N GLY A 139 -4.76 15.33 5.03
CA GLY A 139 -5.39 14.14 5.60
C GLY A 139 -6.36 13.46 4.62
N ALA A 140 -6.08 13.51 3.32
CA ALA A 140 -6.88 12.86 2.27
C ALA A 140 -7.15 11.36 2.56
N ILE A 141 -6.14 10.63 3.05
CA ILE A 141 -6.28 9.20 3.40
C ILE A 141 -7.33 9.01 4.50
N ASP A 142 -7.31 9.84 5.55
CA ASP A 142 -8.28 9.76 6.64
C ASP A 142 -9.69 10.12 6.19
N CYS A 143 -9.82 11.10 5.27
CA CYS A 143 -11.09 11.47 4.68
C CYS A 143 -11.71 10.29 3.90
N LEU A 144 -10.93 9.70 2.98
CA LEU A 144 -11.34 8.55 2.20
C LEU A 144 -11.65 7.34 3.07
N LEU A 145 -10.85 7.11 4.11
CA LEU A 145 -11.08 6.00 5.04
C LEU A 145 -12.39 6.17 5.82
N LYS A 146 -12.72 7.39 6.26
CA LYS A 146 -14.01 7.69 6.91
C LYS A 146 -15.19 7.44 5.97
N ILE A 147 -15.08 7.86 4.71
CA ILE A 147 -16.09 7.60 3.67
C ILE A 147 -16.22 6.09 3.45
N TRP A 148 -15.11 5.38 3.31
CA TRP A 148 -15.07 3.93 3.13
C TRP A 148 -15.76 3.21 4.29
N LYS A 149 -15.40 3.49 5.55
CA LYS A 149 -16.04 2.89 6.73
C LYS A 149 -17.56 3.12 6.73
N THR A 150 -17.98 4.35 6.46
CA THR A 150 -19.40 4.73 6.43
C THR A 150 -20.18 4.03 5.32
N LYS A 151 -19.60 3.93 4.13
CA LYS A 151 -20.29 3.35 2.97
C LYS A 151 -20.24 1.82 3.00
N LEU A 152 -19.13 1.22 3.44
CA LEU A 152 -18.92 -0.22 3.45
C LEU A 152 -19.89 -0.95 4.40
N THR A 153 -20.27 -0.35 5.53
CA THR A 153 -21.31 -0.92 6.42
C THR A 153 -22.66 -1.12 5.71
N ARG A 154 -22.97 -0.27 4.72
CA ARG A 154 -24.18 -0.36 3.89
C ARG A 154 -23.98 -1.24 2.65
N MET A 155 -22.75 -1.63 2.34
CA MET A 155 -22.42 -2.53 1.24
C MET A 155 -22.38 -3.98 1.75
N ARG A 156 -22.63 -4.92 0.82
CA ARG A 156 -22.62 -6.37 1.11
C ARG A 156 -21.29 -7.06 0.77
N ARG A 157 -20.33 -6.32 0.21
CA ARG A 157 -19.02 -6.81 -0.20
C ARG A 157 -18.02 -5.66 -0.27
N TYR A 158 -16.74 -6.00 -0.38
CA TYR A 158 -15.63 -5.06 -0.54
C TYR A 158 -15.63 -4.33 -1.91
N LEU A 159 -14.76 -3.32 -2.05
CA LEU A 159 -14.52 -2.62 -3.31
C LEU A 159 -13.82 -3.52 -4.32
N ILE A 160 -12.80 -4.24 -3.86
CA ILE A 160 -12.09 -5.27 -4.61
C ILE A 160 -12.51 -6.63 -4.07
N ASP A 161 -12.93 -7.51 -4.97
CA ASP A 161 -13.25 -8.91 -4.69
C ASP A 161 -12.59 -9.80 -5.75
N CYS A 162 -11.76 -10.76 -5.32
CA CYS A 162 -10.96 -11.61 -6.21
C CYS A 162 -10.18 -10.85 -7.31
N GLY A 163 -9.63 -9.67 -7.00
CA GLY A 163 -8.87 -8.85 -7.95
C GLY A 163 -9.74 -8.07 -8.95
N GLN A 164 -11.07 -8.11 -8.83
CA GLN A 164 -11.99 -7.34 -9.65
C GLN A 164 -12.53 -6.14 -8.89
N LEU A 165 -12.50 -4.97 -9.52
CA LEU A 165 -13.00 -3.72 -8.96
C LEU A 165 -14.51 -3.60 -9.18
N SER A 166 -15.29 -3.49 -8.10
CA SER A 166 -16.72 -3.19 -8.18
C SER A 166 -16.95 -1.70 -8.44
N LEU A 167 -17.15 -1.33 -9.71
CA LEU A 167 -17.44 0.05 -10.10
C LEU A 167 -18.65 0.65 -9.36
N SER A 168 -19.66 -0.17 -9.07
CA SER A 168 -20.84 0.26 -8.30
C SER A 168 -20.52 0.65 -6.85
N HIS A 169 -19.53 0.01 -6.23
CA HIS A 169 -19.07 0.36 -4.88
C HIS A 169 -18.11 1.53 -4.92
N THR A 170 -17.18 1.54 -5.88
CA THR A 170 -16.28 2.67 -6.10
C THR A 170 -17.05 3.96 -6.35
N LYS A 171 -18.10 3.92 -7.17
CA LYS A 171 -18.99 5.07 -7.39
C LYS A 171 -19.56 5.61 -6.08
N LYS A 172 -20.00 4.75 -5.15
CA LYS A 172 -20.52 5.18 -3.84
C LYS A 172 -19.46 5.86 -2.95
N ILE A 173 -18.19 5.49 -3.11
CA ILE A 173 -17.06 6.15 -2.43
C ILE A 173 -16.83 7.53 -3.05
N LEU A 174 -16.75 7.61 -4.38
CA LEU A 174 -16.56 8.87 -5.10
C LEU A 174 -17.73 9.84 -4.91
N GLU A 175 -18.97 9.37 -4.85
CA GLU A 175 -20.13 10.19 -4.47
C GLU A 175 -20.01 10.73 -3.04
N GLY A 176 -19.42 9.94 -2.13
CA GLY A 176 -19.13 10.39 -0.77
C GLY A 176 -18.02 11.44 -0.71
N LEU A 177 -17.05 11.37 -1.62
CA LEU A 177 -16.01 12.36 -1.79
C LEU A 177 -16.57 13.65 -2.40
N ALA A 178 -17.32 13.55 -3.50
CA ALA A 178 -17.96 14.66 -4.20
C ALA A 178 -18.81 15.54 -3.27
N ALA A 179 -19.54 14.93 -2.33
CA ALA A 179 -20.33 15.65 -1.33
C ALA A 179 -19.49 16.47 -0.33
N ARG A 180 -18.17 16.28 -0.28
CA ARG A 180 -17.22 16.99 0.58
C ARG A 180 -16.26 17.89 -0.19
N GLU A 181 -16.23 17.81 -1.51
CA GLU A 181 -15.29 18.57 -2.33
C GLU A 181 -15.47 20.08 -2.16
N GLU A 182 -16.71 20.55 -2.09
CA GLU A 182 -16.99 21.96 -1.86
C GLU A 182 -16.43 22.46 -0.52
N ASP A 183 -16.53 21.66 0.54
CA ASP A 183 -15.97 22.00 1.85
C ASP A 183 -14.44 21.96 1.87
N ILE A 184 -13.83 21.10 1.05
CA ILE A 184 -12.38 20.99 0.92
C ILE A 184 -11.84 22.22 0.18
N PHE A 185 -12.45 22.61 -0.95
CA PHE A 185 -12.00 23.75 -1.74
C PHE A 185 -12.26 25.12 -1.09
N ARG A 186 -13.16 25.19 -0.11
CA ARG A 186 -13.44 26.43 0.65
C ARG A 186 -12.45 26.70 1.79
N LYS A 187 -11.65 25.72 2.18
CA LYS A 187 -10.58 25.89 3.18
C LYS A 187 -9.37 26.56 2.56
#